data_AF-A0AAF0K424-F1
#
_entry.id   AF-A0AAF0K424-F1
#
_cell.length_a   1.000
_cell.length_b   1.000
_cell.length_c   1.000
_cell.angle_alpha   90.00
_cell.angle_beta   90.00
_cell.angle_gamma   90.00
#
_symmetry.space_group_name_H-M   'P 1'
#
loop_
_entity.id
_entity.type
_entity.pdbx_description
1 polymer ?
#
loop_
_entity_poly.entity_id
_entity_poly.type
_entity_poly.pdbx_seq_one_letter_code
_entity_poly.pdbx_strand_id
1 'polypeptide(L)'
;MVLDTIVPISKLDEVTFNVYKDVAVNKRGSRKKILYSSDPKSRPIIYSNLYRKIEQKYRIYELRTNSLELLMEDTFLDEEKEALQHCYSSSSKALSELKEKIIQSQSKFYQSKCAYCGIDSISCMDHYVPKEKFPEYSIHPYNLIPSCETCNTKKGKLFLQSNGTRYIFNPYFEKEENKVFNLKMNYLSKNNSFSFYIELNSEKYNKHVEILNIIKRYNVEAINIFDNLKTEVLSSFSAHSSMYSSLTMYEKNFRKEIKKSRDRKLNERGTNSIDFLVYDCFLMSEYCNVKFLIEKFGGSCEKQELENLLTR
;
A
#
# COMPACT_ATOMS: atom_id res chain seq x y z
N MET A 1 -1.38 -6.32 0.14
CA MET A 1 -2.65 -5.66 -0.13
C MET A 1 -2.95 -4.73 1.00
N VAL A 2 -3.02 -3.45 0.68
CA VAL A 2 -3.29 -2.39 1.64
C VAL A 2 -4.79 -2.12 1.55
N LEU A 3 -5.54 -2.69 2.48
CA LEU A 3 -6.97 -2.41 2.62
C LEU A 3 -7.16 -1.58 3.89
N ASP A 4 -7.91 -0.50 3.78
CA ASP A 4 -8.35 0.34 4.91
C ASP A 4 -7.28 1.13 5.69
N THR A 5 -6.04 1.19 5.21
CA THR A 5 -4.92 1.80 5.97
C THR A 5 -4.22 2.97 5.29
N ILE A 6 -4.61 3.29 4.07
CA ILE A 6 -4.17 4.46 3.32
C ILE A 6 -5.32 5.46 3.26
N VAL A 7 -5.01 6.74 3.43
CA VAL A 7 -6.01 7.82 3.46
C VAL A 7 -5.79 8.81 2.34
N PRO A 8 -6.85 9.29 1.67
CA PRO A 8 -6.74 10.41 0.75
C PRO A 8 -6.38 11.69 1.53
N ILE A 9 -5.79 12.68 0.86
CA ILE A 9 -5.64 14.02 1.46
C ILE A 9 -7.01 14.56 1.88
N SER A 10 -7.09 15.18 3.05
CA SER A 10 -8.33 15.65 3.69
C SER A 10 -9.19 16.53 2.77
N LYS A 11 -10.52 16.36 2.82
CA LYS A 11 -11.49 17.27 2.16
C LYS A 11 -11.50 18.68 2.76
N LEU A 12 -11.10 18.83 4.02
CA LEU A 12 -11.06 20.11 4.73
C LEU A 12 -9.96 21.05 4.17
N ASP A 13 -9.12 20.54 3.26
CA ASP A 13 -7.98 21.30 2.77
C ASP A 13 -8.32 22.20 1.57
N GLU A 14 -9.53 22.21 0.97
CA GLU A 14 -9.87 22.99 -0.25
C GLU A 14 -8.83 22.89 -1.40
N VAL A 15 -7.99 21.85 -1.41
CA VAL A 15 -6.69 21.87 -2.11
C VAL A 15 -6.72 21.23 -3.50
N THR A 16 -7.68 20.35 -3.80
CA THR A 16 -7.59 19.50 -5.00
C THR A 16 -7.48 20.29 -6.29
N PHE A 17 -8.41 21.23 -6.52
CA PHE A 17 -8.36 22.09 -7.70
C PHE A 17 -7.32 23.22 -7.56
N ASN A 18 -6.97 23.63 -6.35
CA ASN A 18 -5.89 24.61 -6.14
C ASN A 18 -4.55 24.11 -6.66
N VAL A 19 -4.23 22.82 -6.50
CA VAL A 19 -3.02 22.25 -7.13
C VAL A 19 -3.06 22.38 -8.66
N TYR A 20 -4.21 22.11 -9.28
CA TYR A 20 -4.36 22.30 -10.73
C TYR A 20 -4.10 23.77 -11.11
N LYS A 21 -4.73 24.70 -10.39
CA LYS A 21 -4.57 26.15 -10.60
C LYS A 21 -3.10 26.58 -10.48
N ASP A 22 -2.40 26.12 -9.44
CA ASP A 22 -1.01 26.47 -9.17
C ASP A 22 -0.05 25.90 -10.22
N VAL A 23 -0.34 24.70 -10.74
CA VAL A 23 0.42 24.14 -11.87
C VAL A 23 0.11 24.90 -13.15
N ALA A 24 -1.17 25.17 -13.44
CA ALA A 24 -1.63 25.78 -14.68
C ALA A 24 -1.16 27.23 -14.84
N VAL A 25 -1.22 28.05 -13.78
CA VAL A 25 -0.80 29.46 -13.81
C VAL A 25 0.69 29.63 -14.11
N ASN A 26 1.50 28.64 -13.72
CA ASN A 26 2.95 28.63 -13.89
C ASN A 26 3.41 28.02 -15.24
N LYS A 27 2.51 27.50 -16.07
CA LYS A 27 2.85 27.08 -17.44
C LYS A 27 3.23 28.30 -18.30
N ARG A 28 3.87 28.04 -19.44
CA ARG A 28 4.35 29.07 -20.38
C ARG A 28 3.74 28.85 -21.76
N GLY A 29 3.76 29.90 -22.59
CA GLY A 29 3.34 29.82 -23.99
C GLY A 29 1.89 29.36 -24.18
N SER A 30 1.67 28.52 -25.20
CA SER A 30 0.36 27.95 -25.56
C SER A 30 -0.29 27.20 -24.40
N ARG A 31 0.48 26.41 -23.64
CA ARG A 31 -0.05 25.63 -22.51
C ARG A 31 -0.67 26.50 -21.41
N LYS A 32 -0.12 27.70 -21.14
CA LYS A 32 -0.75 28.64 -20.18
C LYS A 32 -2.11 29.13 -20.68
N LYS A 33 -2.21 29.39 -21.99
CA LYS A 33 -3.45 29.84 -22.62
C LYS A 33 -4.53 28.75 -22.58
N ILE A 34 -4.12 27.52 -22.87
CA ILE A 34 -4.98 26.34 -22.85
C ILE A 34 -5.44 26.01 -21.42
N LEU A 35 -4.51 25.88 -20.47
CA LEU A 35 -4.80 25.34 -19.13
C LEU A 35 -5.36 26.36 -18.13
N TYR A 36 -5.07 27.65 -18.32
CA TYR A 36 -5.33 28.68 -17.30
C TYR A 36 -6.15 29.87 -17.82
N SER A 37 -5.58 30.72 -18.68
CA SER A 37 -6.20 32.00 -19.05
C SER A 37 -6.07 32.28 -20.54
N SER A 38 -7.20 32.58 -21.20
CA SER A 38 -7.22 32.99 -22.61
C SER A 38 -6.57 34.35 -22.83
N ASP A 39 -6.53 35.21 -21.81
CA ASP A 39 -5.78 36.46 -21.77
C ASP A 39 -5.09 36.66 -20.41
N PRO A 40 -3.80 36.28 -20.28
CA PRO A 40 -3.06 36.44 -19.02
C PRO A 40 -2.91 37.89 -18.54
N LYS A 41 -3.09 38.88 -19.43
CA LYS A 41 -2.96 40.31 -19.12
C LYS A 41 -4.28 40.92 -18.65
N SER A 42 -5.41 40.25 -18.84
CA SER A 42 -6.72 40.77 -18.47
C SER A 42 -6.87 40.94 -16.94
N ARG A 43 -7.65 41.95 -16.55
CA ARG A 43 -8.08 42.20 -15.17
C ARG A 43 -9.58 42.54 -15.20
N PRO A 44 -10.48 41.64 -14.72
CA PRO A 44 -10.23 40.35 -14.07
C PRO A 44 -9.66 39.27 -15.02
N ILE A 45 -9.10 38.20 -14.46
CA ILE A 45 -8.57 37.06 -15.22
C ILE A 45 -9.71 36.39 -16.00
N ILE A 46 -9.51 36.16 -17.29
CA ILE A 46 -10.45 35.40 -18.13
C ILE A 46 -9.95 33.96 -18.24
N TYR A 47 -10.53 33.05 -17.45
CA TYR A 47 -10.16 31.64 -17.47
C TYR A 47 -10.55 30.98 -18.80
N SER A 48 -9.67 30.09 -19.28
CA SER A 48 -9.93 29.29 -20.49
C SER A 48 -11.14 28.37 -20.32
N ASN A 49 -11.72 27.92 -21.43
CA ASN A 49 -12.81 26.94 -21.40
C ASN A 49 -12.37 25.63 -20.76
N LEU A 50 -11.14 25.18 -21.06
CA LEU A 50 -10.58 23.99 -20.46
C LEU A 50 -10.44 24.14 -18.94
N TYR A 51 -9.93 25.27 -18.41
CA TYR A 51 -9.82 25.49 -16.97
C TYR A 51 -11.16 25.24 -16.24
N ARG A 52 -12.25 25.82 -16.76
CA ARG A 52 -13.60 25.65 -16.20
C ARG A 52 -14.11 24.22 -16.34
N LYS A 53 -13.81 23.56 -17.47
CA LYS A 53 -14.13 22.14 -17.69
C LYS A 53 -13.42 21.25 -16.67
N ILE A 54 -12.13 21.48 -16.41
CA ILE A 54 -11.37 20.70 -15.41
C ILE A 54 -11.90 20.92 -14.00
N GLU A 55 -12.29 22.15 -13.64
CA GLU A 55 -12.91 22.42 -12.34
C GLU A 55 -14.18 21.58 -12.13
N GLN A 56 -15.05 21.51 -13.15
CA GLN A 56 -16.25 20.68 -13.11
C GLN A 56 -15.90 19.18 -13.03
N LYS A 57 -14.88 18.75 -13.76
CA LYS A 57 -14.42 17.36 -13.75
C LYS A 57 -13.86 16.92 -12.41
N TYR A 58 -13.12 17.78 -11.72
CA TYR A 58 -12.63 17.52 -10.37
C TYR A 58 -13.78 17.30 -9.39
N ARG A 59 -14.79 18.18 -9.42
CA ARG A 59 -16.02 18.01 -8.62
C ARG A 59 -16.72 16.67 -8.92
N ILE A 60 -16.78 16.28 -10.20
CA ILE A 60 -17.33 14.98 -10.62
C ILE A 60 -16.55 13.80 -10.03
N TYR A 61 -15.21 13.85 -10.04
CA TYR A 61 -14.36 12.80 -9.47
C TYR A 61 -14.61 12.67 -7.97
N GLU A 62 -14.62 13.80 -7.26
CA GLU A 62 -14.81 13.86 -5.80
C GLU A 62 -16.19 13.38 -5.34
N LEU A 63 -17.23 13.58 -6.16
CA LEU A 63 -18.57 13.05 -5.92
C LEU A 63 -18.69 11.54 -6.22
N ARG A 64 -17.77 10.98 -7.00
CA ARG A 64 -17.78 9.58 -7.46
C ARG A 64 -16.65 8.73 -6.86
N THR A 65 -16.02 9.14 -5.77
CA THR A 65 -14.88 8.41 -5.18
C THR A 65 -15.19 6.94 -4.85
N ASN A 66 -16.46 6.64 -4.53
CA ASN A 66 -16.94 5.29 -4.23
C ASN A 66 -17.53 4.55 -5.43
N SER A 67 -17.54 5.17 -6.61
CA SER A 67 -18.16 4.65 -7.85
C SER A 67 -17.41 5.13 -9.09
N LEU A 68 -16.07 5.08 -9.04
CA LEU A 68 -15.20 5.59 -10.10
C LEU A 68 -15.42 4.87 -11.44
N GLU A 69 -15.93 3.65 -11.42
CA GLU A 69 -16.36 2.91 -12.62
C GLU A 69 -17.46 3.61 -13.43
N LEU A 70 -18.16 4.58 -12.85
CA LEU A 70 -19.16 5.39 -13.53
C LEU A 70 -18.58 6.66 -14.18
N LEU A 71 -17.27 6.85 -14.13
CA LEU A 71 -16.61 7.95 -14.86
C LEU A 71 -16.67 7.69 -16.36
N MET A 72 -17.11 8.70 -17.11
CA MET A 72 -17.15 8.67 -18.58
C MET A 72 -15.92 9.37 -19.14
N GLU A 73 -15.28 8.75 -20.12
CA GLU A 73 -14.22 9.39 -20.90
C GLU A 73 -14.77 10.65 -21.58
N ASP A 74 -14.05 11.77 -21.47
CA ASP A 74 -14.40 13.01 -22.15
C ASP A 74 -13.54 13.22 -23.39
N THR A 75 -14.06 13.98 -24.34
CA THR A 75 -13.33 14.37 -25.54
C THR A 75 -12.51 15.62 -25.25
N PHE A 76 -11.22 15.57 -25.58
CA PHE A 76 -10.29 16.69 -25.50
C PHE A 76 -9.59 16.83 -26.86
N LEU A 77 -9.27 18.07 -27.24
CA LEU A 77 -8.40 18.32 -28.38
C LEU A 77 -7.00 17.74 -28.08
N ASP A 78 -6.24 17.39 -29.12
CA ASP A 78 -4.90 16.83 -28.95
C ASP A 78 -3.99 17.76 -28.13
N GLU A 79 -4.05 19.07 -28.37
CA GLU A 79 -3.29 20.07 -27.63
C GLU A 79 -3.72 20.18 -26.15
N GLU A 80 -5.01 19.98 -25.85
CA GLU A 80 -5.53 19.96 -24.48
C GLU A 80 -5.04 18.72 -23.75
N LYS A 81 -5.15 17.55 -24.40
CA LYS A 81 -4.67 16.27 -23.86
C LYS A 81 -3.18 16.32 -23.58
N GLU A 82 -2.38 16.84 -24.52
CA GLU A 82 -0.94 17.01 -24.34
C GLU A 82 -0.64 17.98 -23.19
N ALA A 83 -1.33 19.12 -23.12
CA ALA A 83 -1.15 20.10 -22.06
C ALA A 83 -1.48 19.54 -20.67
N LEU A 84 -2.57 18.78 -20.54
CA LEU A 84 -3.01 18.12 -19.31
C LEU A 84 -2.01 17.05 -18.85
N GLN A 85 -1.54 16.19 -19.76
CA GLN A 85 -0.52 15.19 -19.44
C GLN A 85 0.82 15.83 -19.08
N HIS A 86 1.15 16.96 -19.72
CA HIS A 86 2.33 17.77 -19.39
C HIS A 86 2.23 18.40 -17.99
N CYS A 87 1.04 18.55 -17.39
CA CYS A 87 0.94 18.94 -15.98
C CYS A 87 1.61 17.93 -15.04
N TYR A 88 1.58 16.64 -15.38
CA TYR A 88 2.22 15.58 -14.60
C TYR A 88 3.68 15.31 -15.02
N SER A 89 3.96 15.23 -16.31
CA SER A 89 5.29 14.82 -16.79
C SER A 89 6.37 15.90 -16.58
N SER A 90 6.01 17.17 -16.59
CA SER A 90 6.94 18.24 -16.21
C SER A 90 6.91 18.44 -14.70
N SER A 91 8.06 18.30 -14.04
CA SER A 91 8.18 18.64 -12.62
C SER A 91 7.79 20.10 -12.38
N SER A 92 6.99 20.34 -11.35
CA SER A 92 6.64 21.67 -10.86
C SER A 92 6.64 21.66 -9.33
N LYS A 93 6.91 22.81 -8.70
CA LYS A 93 6.92 22.93 -7.24
C LYS A 93 5.62 22.42 -6.62
N ALA A 94 4.47 22.87 -7.14
CA ALA A 94 3.15 22.46 -6.68
C ALA A 94 2.90 20.95 -6.83
N LEU A 95 3.39 20.31 -7.91
CA LEU A 95 3.26 18.86 -8.08
C LEU A 95 4.17 18.09 -7.11
N SER A 96 5.39 18.56 -6.88
CA SER A 96 6.30 17.95 -5.90
C SER A 96 5.74 18.04 -4.48
N GLU A 97 5.28 19.22 -4.09
CA GLU A 97 4.62 19.45 -2.79
C GLU A 97 3.37 18.59 -2.62
N LEU A 98 2.56 18.42 -3.68
CA LEU A 98 1.43 17.50 -3.65
C LEU A 98 1.89 16.06 -3.38
N LYS A 99 2.89 15.56 -4.09
CA LYS A 99 3.39 14.18 -3.92
C LYS A 99 3.93 13.96 -2.50
N GLU A 100 4.69 14.91 -1.98
CA GLU A 100 5.20 14.88 -0.60
C GLU A 100 4.05 14.88 0.41
N LYS A 101 3.05 15.73 0.23
CA LYS A 101 1.87 15.78 1.10
C LYS A 101 1.07 14.48 1.07
N ILE A 102 0.90 13.85 -0.10
CA ILE A 102 0.23 12.55 -0.23
C ILE A 102 0.96 11.48 0.59
N ILE A 103 2.30 11.47 0.54
CA ILE A 103 3.11 10.50 1.30
C ILE A 103 3.02 10.80 2.79
N GLN A 104 3.27 12.06 3.20
CA GLN A 104 3.30 12.48 4.60
C GLN A 104 1.96 12.31 5.32
N SER A 105 0.83 12.34 4.61
CA SER A 105 -0.48 12.09 5.20
C SER A 105 -0.72 10.62 5.58
N GLN A 106 0.15 9.70 5.18
CA GLN A 106 0.02 8.27 5.51
C GLN A 106 0.65 7.93 6.86
N SER A 107 0.30 6.77 7.39
CA SER A 107 0.96 6.21 8.58
C SER A 107 2.46 6.06 8.35
N LYS A 108 3.28 6.07 9.40
CA LYS A 108 4.74 5.95 9.30
C LYS A 108 5.19 4.73 8.49
N PHE A 109 4.46 3.61 8.58
CA PHE A 109 4.73 2.43 7.76
C PHE A 109 4.45 2.72 6.28
N TYR A 110 3.28 3.26 5.98
CA TYR A 110 2.81 3.53 4.62
C TYR A 110 3.43 4.75 3.93
N GLN A 111 4.15 5.61 4.66
CA GLN A 111 5.02 6.63 4.07
C GLN A 111 6.13 6.03 3.20
N SER A 112 6.49 4.76 3.45
CA SER A 112 7.54 4.07 2.70
C SER A 112 7.02 2.92 1.83
N LYS A 113 5.79 2.44 2.03
CA LYS A 113 5.29 1.20 1.43
C LYS A 113 4.24 1.44 0.36
N CYS A 114 4.32 0.67 -0.73
CA CYS A 114 3.37 0.75 -1.84
C CYS A 114 1.93 0.53 -1.37
N ALA A 115 1.03 1.44 -1.74
CA ALA A 115 -0.39 1.41 -1.38
C ALA A 115 -1.19 0.30 -2.08
N TYR A 116 -0.59 -0.47 -2.99
CA TYR A 116 -1.23 -1.66 -3.56
C TYR A 116 -0.78 -2.93 -2.87
N CYS A 117 0.53 -3.21 -2.88
CA CYS A 117 1.03 -4.49 -2.36
C CYS A 117 1.37 -4.47 -0.87
N GLY A 118 1.75 -3.32 -0.30
CA GLY A 118 2.23 -3.22 1.09
C GLY A 118 3.61 -3.84 1.34
N ILE A 119 4.35 -4.20 0.28
CA ILE A 119 5.64 -4.92 0.34
C ILE A 119 6.79 -3.99 -0.03
N ASP A 120 6.86 -3.60 -1.30
CA ASP A 120 7.96 -2.83 -1.85
C ASP A 120 7.86 -1.36 -1.45
N SER A 121 9.01 -0.68 -1.50
CA SER A 121 9.09 0.74 -1.26
C SER A 121 8.40 1.56 -2.34
N ILE A 122 7.83 2.71 -1.97
CA ILE A 122 7.31 3.70 -2.91
C ILE A 122 8.46 4.20 -3.79
N SER A 123 8.27 4.17 -5.10
CA SER A 123 9.23 4.65 -6.10
C SER A 123 8.55 5.51 -7.18
N CYS A 124 7.22 5.51 -7.24
CA CYS A 124 6.45 6.27 -8.22
C CYS A 124 5.05 6.63 -7.69
N MET A 125 4.34 7.47 -8.45
CA MET A 125 2.91 7.73 -8.24
C MET A 125 2.15 7.12 -9.42
N ASP A 126 1.29 6.15 -9.14
CA ASP A 126 0.37 5.59 -10.12
C ASP A 126 -0.82 6.55 -10.33
N HIS A 127 -1.41 6.51 -11.52
CA HIS A 127 -2.70 7.17 -11.78
C HIS A 127 -3.80 6.13 -11.70
N TYR A 128 -4.64 6.19 -10.67
CA TYR A 128 -5.67 5.19 -10.46
C TYR A 128 -6.55 4.98 -11.70
N VAL A 129 -7.16 6.07 -12.20
CA VAL A 129 -7.69 6.14 -13.57
C VAL A 129 -6.58 6.61 -14.52
N PRO A 130 -6.37 5.90 -15.65
CA PRO A 130 -5.22 6.13 -16.52
C PRO A 130 -5.32 7.48 -17.23
N LYS A 131 -4.27 8.29 -17.11
CA LYS A 131 -4.14 9.61 -17.73
C LYS A 131 -4.27 9.62 -19.26
N GLU A 132 -4.13 8.48 -19.92
CA GLU A 132 -4.32 8.33 -21.36
C GLU A 132 -5.79 8.39 -21.76
N LYS A 133 -6.69 7.95 -20.88
CA LYS A 133 -8.15 7.96 -21.03
C LYS A 133 -8.79 9.13 -20.29
N PHE A 134 -8.22 9.49 -19.13
CA PHE A 134 -8.71 10.56 -18.26
C PHE A 134 -7.62 11.62 -18.01
N PRO A 135 -7.18 12.35 -19.06
CA PRO A 135 -6.11 13.33 -18.93
C PRO A 135 -6.45 14.45 -17.93
N GLU A 136 -7.74 14.76 -17.73
CA GLU A 136 -8.21 15.74 -16.74
C GLU A 136 -7.81 15.40 -15.31
N TYR A 137 -7.58 14.11 -15.00
CA TYR A 137 -7.22 13.67 -13.66
C TYR A 137 -5.72 13.41 -13.47
N SER A 138 -4.87 13.84 -14.43
CA SER A 138 -3.43 13.58 -14.41
C SER A 138 -2.70 14.10 -13.16
N ILE A 139 -3.20 15.17 -12.55
CA ILE A 139 -2.64 15.72 -11.30
C ILE A 139 -3.70 15.83 -10.20
N HIS A 140 -4.80 15.08 -10.31
CA HIS A 140 -5.83 15.06 -9.29
C HIS A 140 -5.31 14.30 -8.05
N PRO A 141 -5.31 14.89 -6.84
CA PRO A 141 -4.74 14.23 -5.66
C PRO A 141 -5.29 12.84 -5.39
N TYR A 142 -6.61 12.66 -5.52
CA TYR A 142 -7.28 11.36 -5.34
C TYR A 142 -7.06 10.35 -6.48
N ASN A 143 -6.37 10.78 -7.55
CA ASN A 143 -5.96 9.91 -8.63
C ASN A 143 -4.49 9.48 -8.51
N LEU A 144 -3.69 10.15 -7.69
CA LEU A 144 -2.28 9.83 -7.51
C LEU A 144 -2.06 8.88 -6.33
N ILE A 145 -1.65 7.64 -6.62
CA ILE A 145 -1.47 6.58 -5.61
C ILE A 145 0.03 6.30 -5.40
N PRO A 146 0.56 6.41 -4.17
CA PRO A 146 1.93 6.01 -3.85
C PRO A 146 2.16 4.53 -4.16
N SER A 147 3.04 4.24 -5.12
CA SER A 147 3.18 2.90 -5.67
C SER A 147 4.65 2.51 -5.85
N CYS A 148 4.90 1.21 -5.84
CA CYS A 148 6.17 0.67 -6.32
C CYS A 148 6.12 0.53 -7.84
N GLU A 149 7.28 0.60 -8.48
CA GLU A 149 7.44 0.46 -9.93
C GLU A 149 6.81 -0.84 -10.47
N THR A 150 6.98 -1.95 -9.76
CA THR A 150 6.39 -3.25 -10.12
C THR A 150 4.87 -3.18 -10.23
N CYS A 151 4.19 -2.61 -9.22
CA CYS A 151 2.73 -2.50 -9.22
C CYS A 151 2.24 -1.53 -10.27
N ASN A 152 2.88 -0.35 -10.38
CA ASN A 152 2.53 0.67 -11.36
C ASN A 152 2.65 0.13 -12.79
N THR A 153 3.75 -0.55 -13.10
CA THR A 153 3.98 -1.16 -14.43
C THR A 153 2.95 -2.24 -14.74
N LYS A 154 2.65 -3.13 -13.78
CA LYS A 154 1.68 -4.23 -13.97
C LYS A 154 0.25 -3.73 -14.13
N LYS A 155 -0.16 -2.72 -13.37
CA LYS A 155 -1.46 -2.08 -13.55
C LYS A 155 -1.51 -1.34 -14.89
N GLY A 156 -0.48 -0.55 -15.18
CA GLY A 156 -0.39 0.26 -16.39
C GLY A 156 -1.67 1.06 -16.62
N LYS A 157 -2.31 0.82 -17.77
CA LYS A 157 -3.53 1.51 -18.19
C LYS A 157 -4.83 0.76 -17.85
N LEU A 158 -4.73 -0.34 -17.09
CA LEU A 158 -5.90 -1.14 -16.71
C LEU A 158 -6.77 -0.35 -15.72
N PHE A 159 -8.05 -0.22 -16.05
CA PHE A 159 -9.05 0.40 -15.19
C PHE A 159 -10.30 -0.48 -15.08
N LEU A 160 -11.11 -0.54 -16.15
CA LEU A 160 -12.34 -1.34 -16.19
C LEU A 160 -12.17 -2.62 -17.01
N GLN A 161 -12.77 -3.68 -16.51
CA GLN A 161 -13.01 -4.94 -17.21
C GLN A 161 -14.15 -4.78 -18.23
N SER A 162 -14.31 -5.77 -19.11
CA SER A 162 -15.40 -5.79 -20.11
C SER A 162 -16.80 -5.76 -19.48
N ASN A 163 -16.94 -6.26 -18.25
CA ASN A 163 -18.20 -6.25 -17.50
C ASN A 163 -18.42 -4.95 -16.67
N GLY A 164 -17.57 -3.93 -16.85
CA GLY A 164 -17.68 -2.64 -16.14
C GLY A 164 -17.10 -2.61 -14.73
N THR A 165 -16.62 -3.73 -14.19
CA THR A 165 -15.98 -3.75 -12.86
C THR A 165 -14.51 -3.33 -12.91
N ARG A 166 -13.95 -2.83 -11.80
CA ARG A 166 -12.57 -2.36 -11.72
C ARG A 166 -11.58 -3.52 -11.60
N TYR A 167 -10.45 -3.46 -12.31
CA TYR A 167 -9.38 -4.47 -12.21
C TYR A 167 -8.66 -4.43 -10.85
N ILE A 168 -8.38 -3.21 -10.38
CA ILE A 168 -7.60 -2.93 -9.18
C ILE A 168 -8.47 -2.09 -8.25
N PHE A 169 -8.56 -2.45 -6.97
CA PHE A 169 -9.26 -1.63 -5.99
C PHE A 169 -8.58 -0.27 -5.80
N ASN A 170 -9.35 0.74 -5.39
CA ASN A 170 -8.81 2.04 -5.02
C ASN A 170 -8.37 2.04 -3.54
N PRO A 171 -7.07 2.19 -3.22
CA PRO A 171 -6.59 2.13 -1.83
C PRO A 171 -7.12 3.24 -0.91
N TYR A 172 -7.62 4.36 -1.46
CA TYR A 172 -8.16 5.46 -0.66
C TYR A 172 -9.62 5.27 -0.27
N PHE A 173 -10.41 4.64 -1.13
CA PHE A 173 -11.87 4.68 -1.02
C PHE A 173 -12.52 3.31 -0.87
N GLU A 174 -11.80 2.23 -1.18
CA GLU A 174 -12.26 0.88 -0.91
C GLU A 174 -11.66 0.36 0.40
N LYS A 175 -12.56 0.06 1.35
CA LYS A 175 -12.24 -0.50 2.66
C LYS A 175 -12.71 -1.94 2.74
N GLU A 176 -11.97 -2.74 3.48
CA GLU A 176 -12.31 -4.13 3.78
C GLU A 176 -11.65 -4.52 5.09
N GLU A 177 -12.47 -4.58 6.12
CA GLU A 177 -12.05 -4.88 7.49
C GLU A 177 -11.90 -6.39 7.71
N ASN A 178 -12.49 -7.22 6.82
CA ASN A 178 -12.36 -8.66 6.93
C ASN A 178 -11.04 -9.17 6.35
N LYS A 179 -10.65 -10.35 6.84
CA LYS A 179 -9.48 -11.07 6.36
C LYS A 179 -9.74 -11.63 4.96
N VAL A 180 -9.09 -11.04 3.96
CA VAL A 180 -9.12 -11.45 2.56
C VAL A 180 -8.13 -12.57 2.27
N PHE A 181 -7.03 -12.64 3.03
CA PHE A 181 -6.01 -13.68 2.86
C PHE A 181 -5.89 -14.58 4.07
N ASN A 182 -5.83 -15.89 3.84
CA ASN A 182 -5.36 -16.86 4.83
C ASN A 182 -3.92 -17.24 4.52
N LEU A 183 -3.06 -17.16 5.53
CA LEU A 183 -1.70 -17.67 5.44
C LEU A 183 -1.63 -19.04 6.12
N LYS A 184 -1.08 -20.01 5.42
CA LYS A 184 -0.70 -21.33 5.96
C LYS A 184 0.82 -21.41 6.01
N MET A 185 1.34 -22.04 7.06
CA MET A 185 2.76 -22.30 7.22
C MET A 185 2.99 -23.78 7.49
N ASN A 186 4.06 -24.34 6.93
CA ASN A 186 4.45 -25.74 7.14
C ASN A 186 5.96 -25.83 7.38
N TYR A 187 6.36 -26.60 8.39
CA TYR A 187 7.76 -26.93 8.62
C TYR A 187 8.22 -28.04 7.67
N LEU A 188 9.36 -27.81 7.03
CA LEU A 188 10.02 -28.73 6.11
C LEU A 188 11.26 -29.32 6.80
N SER A 189 11.15 -30.56 7.28
CA SER A 189 12.22 -31.23 8.02
C SER A 189 13.47 -31.50 7.19
N LYS A 190 13.31 -31.75 5.88
CA LYS A 190 14.40 -32.11 4.95
C LYS A 190 15.51 -31.05 4.90
N ASN A 191 15.14 -29.78 4.96
CA ASN A 191 16.06 -28.65 4.86
C ASN A 191 15.96 -27.70 6.07
N ASN A 192 15.27 -28.13 7.12
CA ASN A 192 15.02 -27.34 8.32
C ASN A 192 14.54 -25.92 7.99
N SER A 193 13.45 -25.80 7.23
CA SER A 193 12.92 -24.51 6.78
C SER A 193 11.40 -24.44 6.93
N PHE A 194 10.83 -23.28 6.64
CA PHE A 194 9.38 -23.11 6.54
C PHE A 194 8.95 -22.82 5.11
N SER A 195 7.77 -23.30 4.75
CA SER A 195 7.05 -22.90 3.55
C SER A 195 5.77 -22.17 3.91
N PHE A 196 5.39 -21.23 3.06
CA PHE A 196 4.25 -20.34 3.26
C PHE A 196 3.35 -20.39 2.03
N TYR A 197 2.04 -20.46 2.28
CA TYR A 197 1.04 -20.47 1.22
C TYR A 197 -0.10 -19.52 1.57
N ILE A 198 -0.37 -18.57 0.69
CA ILE A 198 -1.48 -17.63 0.79
C ILE A 198 -2.67 -18.13 -0.01
N GLU A 199 -3.82 -18.18 0.66
CA GLU A 199 -5.13 -18.40 0.06
C GLU A 199 -5.93 -17.10 0.04
N LEU A 200 -6.61 -16.85 -1.08
CA LEU A 200 -7.52 -15.73 -1.25
C LEU A 200 -8.95 -16.20 -0.94
N ASN A 201 -9.62 -15.54 0.00
CA ASN A 201 -10.97 -15.89 0.45
C ASN A 201 -12.08 -15.02 -0.17
N SER A 202 -11.74 -14.16 -1.14
CA SER A 202 -12.70 -13.21 -1.69
C SER A 202 -12.45 -12.99 -3.18
N GLU A 203 -13.42 -13.42 -3.99
CA GLU A 203 -13.37 -13.31 -5.45
C GLU A 203 -13.29 -11.86 -5.93
N LYS A 204 -13.81 -10.92 -5.13
CA LYS A 204 -13.74 -9.48 -5.36
C LYS A 204 -12.32 -9.00 -5.66
N TYR A 205 -11.31 -9.62 -5.04
CA TYR A 205 -9.91 -9.22 -5.17
C TYR A 205 -9.10 -10.09 -6.14
N ASN A 206 -9.72 -11.05 -6.83
CA ASN A 206 -9.03 -11.97 -7.75
C ASN A 206 -8.17 -11.22 -8.77
N LYS A 207 -8.76 -10.23 -9.45
CA LYS A 207 -8.05 -9.47 -10.50
C LYS A 207 -6.93 -8.61 -9.96
N HIS A 208 -7.12 -8.00 -8.79
CA HIS A 208 -6.06 -7.26 -8.12
C HIS A 208 -4.86 -8.17 -7.81
N VAL A 209 -5.15 -9.33 -7.20
CA VAL A 209 -4.13 -10.30 -6.78
C VAL A 209 -3.40 -10.90 -7.97
N GLU A 210 -4.13 -11.25 -9.03
CA GLU A 210 -3.62 -11.78 -10.29
C GLU A 210 -2.70 -10.78 -10.99
N ILE A 211 -3.20 -9.57 -11.29
CA ILE A 211 -2.45 -8.56 -12.07
C ILE A 211 -1.18 -8.14 -11.33
N LEU A 212 -1.29 -7.86 -10.03
CA LEU A 212 -0.16 -7.37 -9.23
C LEU A 212 0.75 -8.48 -8.68
N ASN A 213 0.45 -9.74 -8.98
CA ASN A 213 1.13 -10.94 -8.47
C ASN A 213 1.25 -10.94 -6.93
N ILE A 214 0.19 -10.55 -6.21
CA ILE A 214 0.26 -10.38 -4.75
C ILE A 214 0.60 -11.68 -4.04
N ILE A 215 -0.05 -12.81 -4.38
CA ILE A 215 0.19 -14.11 -3.72
C ILE A 215 1.65 -14.54 -3.86
N LYS A 216 2.21 -14.50 -5.08
CA LYS A 216 3.61 -14.88 -5.32
C LYS A 216 4.56 -14.04 -4.46
N ARG A 217 4.32 -12.73 -4.38
CA ARG A 217 5.17 -11.80 -3.63
C ARG A 217 5.00 -11.96 -2.13
N TYR A 218 3.79 -12.23 -1.66
CA TYR A 218 3.50 -12.54 -0.26
C TYR A 218 4.18 -13.83 0.20
N ASN A 219 4.18 -14.89 -0.62
CA ASN A 219 4.87 -16.14 -0.26
C ASN A 219 6.37 -15.93 -0.05
N VAL A 220 7.01 -15.09 -0.87
CA VAL A 220 8.43 -14.74 -0.71
C VAL A 220 8.63 -13.87 0.53
N GLU A 221 7.82 -12.83 0.70
CA GLU A 221 7.98 -11.91 1.82
C GLU A 221 7.66 -12.56 3.18
N ALA A 222 6.75 -13.54 3.22
CA ALA A 222 6.46 -14.33 4.41
C ALA A 222 7.72 -15.05 4.94
N ILE A 223 8.56 -15.58 4.05
CA ILE A 223 9.82 -16.23 4.42
C ILE A 223 10.74 -15.22 5.10
N ASN A 224 10.95 -14.05 4.48
CA ASN A 224 11.81 -13.00 5.02
C ASN A 224 11.34 -12.53 6.40
N ILE A 225 10.03 -12.26 6.55
CA ILE A 225 9.44 -11.82 7.81
C ILE A 225 9.60 -12.90 8.88
N PHE A 226 9.33 -14.15 8.53
CA PHE A 226 9.42 -15.24 9.48
C PHE A 226 10.87 -15.55 9.89
N ASP A 227 11.84 -15.45 8.99
CA ASP A 227 13.25 -15.65 9.33
C ASP A 227 13.76 -14.55 10.28
N ASN A 228 13.34 -13.30 10.08
CA ASN A 228 13.62 -12.22 11.02
C ASN A 228 12.96 -12.49 12.38
N LEU A 229 11.68 -12.84 12.40
CA LEU A 229 10.96 -13.19 13.62
C LEU A 229 11.67 -14.34 14.37
N LYS A 230 12.01 -15.43 13.67
CA LYS A 230 12.73 -16.58 14.23
C LYS A 230 14.05 -16.13 14.86
N THR A 231 14.81 -15.27 14.19
CA THR A 231 16.08 -14.73 14.72
C THR A 231 15.86 -13.89 15.98
N GLU A 232 14.81 -13.07 16.02
CA GLU A 232 14.42 -12.30 17.22
C GLU A 232 14.06 -13.24 18.39
N VAL A 233 13.32 -14.33 18.11
CA VAL A 233 12.96 -15.34 19.12
C VAL A 233 14.20 -16.01 19.71
N LEU A 234 15.12 -16.50 18.87
CA LEU A 234 16.35 -17.18 19.33
C LEU A 234 17.24 -16.24 20.15
N SER A 235 17.34 -14.98 19.72
CA SER A 235 18.12 -13.94 20.40
C SER A 235 17.49 -13.58 21.76
N SER A 236 16.17 -13.43 21.82
CA SER A 236 15.42 -13.17 23.05
C SER A 236 15.50 -14.33 24.03
N PHE A 237 15.48 -15.58 23.54
CA PHE A 237 15.70 -16.76 24.37
C PHE A 237 17.08 -16.70 25.01
N SER A 238 18.14 -16.57 24.21
CA SER A 238 19.52 -16.48 24.68
C SER A 238 19.73 -15.39 25.75
N ALA A 239 19.08 -14.25 25.58
CA ALA A 239 19.26 -13.10 26.46
C ALA A 239 18.48 -13.19 27.78
N HIS A 240 17.36 -13.93 27.82
CA HIS A 240 16.39 -13.79 28.90
C HIS A 240 15.91 -15.10 29.52
N SER A 241 16.14 -16.26 28.91
CA SER A 241 15.64 -17.56 29.41
C SER A 241 16.12 -17.86 30.83
N SER A 242 17.35 -17.52 31.16
CA SER A 242 17.96 -17.74 32.48
C SER A 242 17.23 -17.03 33.62
N MET A 243 16.47 -15.96 33.33
CA MET A 243 15.67 -15.19 34.30
C MET A 243 14.38 -15.90 34.71
N TYR A 244 14.01 -16.99 34.04
CA TYR A 244 12.78 -17.74 34.29
C TYR A 244 13.06 -18.99 35.12
N SER A 245 12.10 -19.33 35.98
CA SER A 245 12.17 -20.53 36.83
C SER A 245 11.77 -21.81 36.10
N SER A 246 11.09 -21.73 34.96
CA SER A 246 10.67 -22.89 34.17
C SER A 246 10.40 -22.50 32.72
N LEU A 247 10.43 -23.49 31.81
CA LEU A 247 10.10 -23.29 30.40
C LEU A 247 8.65 -22.80 30.22
N THR A 248 7.70 -23.34 31.00
CA THR A 248 6.29 -22.93 30.95
C THR A 248 6.11 -21.43 31.23
N MET A 249 6.85 -20.88 32.19
CA MET A 249 6.79 -19.46 32.51
C MET A 249 7.37 -18.60 31.37
N TYR A 250 8.49 -19.04 30.78
CA TYR A 250 9.06 -18.40 29.60
C TYR A 250 8.10 -18.43 28.42
N GLU A 251 7.52 -19.59 28.09
CA GLU A 251 6.59 -19.76 26.96
C GLU A 251 5.34 -18.88 27.09
N LYS A 252 4.81 -18.73 28.32
CA LYS A 252 3.70 -17.82 28.61
C LYS A 252 4.06 -16.38 28.27
N ASN A 253 5.25 -15.91 28.68
CA ASN A 253 5.69 -14.56 28.37
C ASN A 253 6.01 -14.39 26.88
N PHE A 254 6.70 -15.36 26.28
CA PHE A 254 6.97 -15.43 24.85
C PHE A 254 5.70 -15.26 24.02
N ARG A 255 4.67 -16.08 24.26
CA ARG A 255 3.38 -15.97 23.54
C ARG A 255 2.72 -14.60 23.74
N LYS A 256 2.85 -14.00 24.93
CA LYS A 256 2.34 -12.65 25.21
C LYS A 256 3.05 -11.59 24.36
N GLU A 257 4.37 -11.65 24.22
CA GLU A 257 5.14 -10.70 23.41
C GLU A 257 4.90 -10.88 21.90
N ILE A 258 4.75 -12.12 21.42
CA ILE A 258 4.35 -12.39 20.03
C ILE A 258 2.95 -11.82 19.77
N LYS A 259 2.00 -12.02 20.68
CA LYS A 259 0.64 -11.45 20.57
C LYS A 259 0.65 -9.92 20.54
N LYS A 260 1.41 -9.26 21.42
CA LYS A 260 1.58 -7.80 21.39
C LYS A 260 2.14 -7.31 20.06
N SER A 261 3.14 -8.01 19.52
CA SER A 261 3.72 -7.69 18.22
C SER A 261 2.70 -7.84 17.09
N ARG A 262 1.93 -8.94 17.10
CA ARG A 262 0.82 -9.19 16.16
C ARG A 262 -0.22 -8.07 16.21
N ASP A 263 -0.67 -7.68 17.40
CA ASP A 263 -1.68 -6.64 17.61
C ASP A 263 -1.16 -5.27 17.15
N ARG A 264 0.12 -4.96 17.39
CA ARG A 264 0.75 -3.75 16.85
C ARG A 264 0.74 -3.74 15.32
N LYS A 265 1.10 -4.86 14.67
CA LYS A 265 1.07 -4.98 13.20
C LYS A 265 -0.35 -4.83 12.66
N LEU A 266 -1.36 -5.39 13.34
CA LEU A 266 -2.76 -5.21 12.98
C LEU A 266 -3.13 -3.71 12.96
N ASN A 267 -2.83 -2.99 14.04
CA ASN A 267 -3.18 -1.58 14.17
C ASN A 267 -2.42 -0.68 13.19
N GLU A 268 -1.15 -0.96 12.94
CA GLU A 268 -0.30 -0.12 12.08
C GLU A 268 -0.46 -0.41 10.58
N ARG A 269 -0.77 -1.66 10.22
CA ARG A 269 -0.65 -2.17 8.84
C ARG A 269 -1.92 -2.82 8.31
N GLY A 270 -2.87 -3.17 9.17
CA GLY A 270 -4.15 -3.76 8.80
C GLY A 270 -4.14 -5.29 8.67
N THR A 271 -5.35 -5.87 8.70
CA THR A 271 -5.61 -7.33 8.75
C THR A 271 -5.13 -8.10 7.51
N ASN A 272 -4.88 -7.39 6.41
CA ASN A 272 -4.47 -7.98 5.12
C ASN A 272 -2.98 -7.73 4.80
N SER A 273 -2.23 -7.11 5.72
CA SER A 273 -0.78 -6.95 5.59
C SER A 273 -0.05 -8.28 5.81
N ILE A 274 0.99 -8.54 5.00
CA ILE A 274 1.75 -9.80 5.10
C ILE A 274 2.40 -9.97 6.48
N ASP A 275 2.84 -8.88 7.11
CA ASP A 275 3.34 -8.90 8.48
C ASP A 275 2.32 -9.41 9.50
N PHE A 276 1.11 -8.85 9.49
CA PHE A 276 0.05 -9.32 10.38
C PHE A 276 -0.24 -10.79 10.12
N LEU A 277 -0.37 -11.18 8.85
CA LEU A 277 -0.66 -12.55 8.46
C LEU A 277 0.39 -13.55 8.96
N VAL A 278 1.69 -13.20 8.89
CA VAL A 278 2.78 -14.06 9.40
C VAL A 278 2.71 -14.23 10.91
N TYR A 279 2.55 -13.13 11.66
CA TYR A 279 2.48 -13.20 13.13
C TYR A 279 1.21 -13.91 13.60
N ASP A 280 0.08 -13.67 12.94
CA ASP A 280 -1.21 -14.30 13.22
C ASP A 280 -1.15 -15.81 12.93
N CYS A 281 -0.63 -16.20 11.76
CA CYS A 281 -0.43 -17.61 11.39
C CYS A 281 0.51 -18.33 12.37
N PHE A 282 1.66 -17.72 12.69
CA PHE A 282 2.62 -18.29 13.62
C PHE A 282 2.01 -18.52 15.00
N LEU A 283 1.35 -17.51 15.58
CA LEU A 283 0.75 -17.59 16.91
C LEU A 283 -0.29 -18.72 17.03
N MET A 284 -1.05 -18.94 15.95
CA MET A 284 -2.09 -19.98 15.86
C MET A 284 -1.55 -21.36 15.47
N SER A 285 -0.30 -21.45 15.02
CA SER A 285 0.33 -22.70 14.63
C SER A 285 0.90 -23.47 15.83
N GLU A 286 1.13 -24.76 15.63
CA GLU A 286 1.90 -25.61 16.54
C GLU A 286 3.38 -25.16 16.66
N TYR A 287 3.87 -24.38 15.71
CA TYR A 287 5.27 -23.94 15.64
C TYR A 287 5.57 -22.76 16.57
N CYS A 288 4.56 -22.08 17.12
CA CYS A 288 4.75 -21.11 18.20
C CYS A 288 5.03 -21.84 19.53
N ASN A 289 6.14 -22.55 19.54
CA ASN A 289 6.60 -23.44 20.58
C ASN A 289 8.11 -23.22 20.74
N VAL A 290 8.53 -22.76 21.91
CA VAL A 290 9.92 -22.33 22.13
C VAL A 290 10.85 -23.53 22.07
N LYS A 291 10.46 -24.64 22.70
CA LYS A 291 11.23 -25.89 22.65
C LYS A 291 11.51 -26.33 21.22
N PHE A 292 10.47 -26.42 20.40
CA PHE A 292 10.60 -26.78 18.98
C PHE A 292 11.56 -25.84 18.25
N LEU A 293 11.41 -24.53 18.42
CA LEU A 293 12.25 -23.55 17.72
C LEU A 293 13.72 -23.65 18.13
N ILE A 294 14.01 -23.84 19.42
CA ILE A 294 15.38 -23.95 19.93
C ILE A 294 16.01 -25.28 19.52
N GLU A 295 15.28 -26.39 19.59
CA GLU A 295 15.78 -27.70 19.15
C GLU A 295 16.16 -27.70 17.67
N LYS A 296 15.29 -27.11 16.83
CA LYS A 296 15.47 -27.08 15.37
C LYS A 296 16.43 -26.01 14.89
N PHE A 297 16.42 -24.82 15.49
CA PHE A 297 17.11 -23.64 14.95
C PHE A 297 18.11 -22.99 15.91
N GLY A 298 18.10 -23.35 17.18
CA GLY A 298 19.05 -22.83 18.16
C GLY A 298 20.47 -23.37 17.96
N GLY A 299 21.45 -22.56 18.34
CA GLY A 299 22.84 -22.96 18.47
C GLY A 299 23.08 -23.84 19.70
N SER A 300 24.34 -24.16 19.97
CA SER A 300 24.72 -24.97 21.13
C SER A 300 24.39 -24.29 22.45
N CYS A 301 24.56 -22.96 22.52
CA CYS A 301 24.27 -22.17 23.73
C CYS A 301 22.77 -22.20 24.07
N GLU A 302 21.92 -21.96 23.08
CA GLU A 302 20.47 -21.96 23.25
C GLU A 302 19.95 -23.33 23.66
N LYS A 303 20.52 -24.40 23.08
CA LYS A 303 20.17 -25.78 23.43
C LYS A 303 20.56 -26.12 24.87
N GLN A 304 21.76 -25.72 25.31
CA GLN A 304 22.20 -25.92 26.69
C GLN A 304 21.29 -25.18 27.68
N GLU A 305 20.90 -23.95 27.36
CA GLU A 305 20.03 -23.17 28.24
C GLU A 305 18.60 -23.70 28.26
N LEU A 306 18.11 -24.27 27.16
CA LEU A 306 16.86 -25.02 27.14
C LEU A 306 16.93 -26.24 28.07
N GLU A 307 18.02 -27.01 28.06
CA GLU A 307 18.21 -28.13 28.98
C GLU A 307 18.18 -27.65 30.43
N ASN A 308 18.91 -26.59 30.75
CA ASN A 308 18.90 -25.98 32.09
C ASN A 308 17.48 -25.63 32.52
N LEU A 309 16.71 -24.98 31.65
CA LEU A 309 15.34 -24.53 31.93
C LEU A 309 14.31 -25.68 32.02
N LEU A 310 14.59 -26.82 31.39
CA LEU A 310 13.79 -28.04 31.50
C LEU A 310 14.06 -28.81 32.80
N THR A 311 15.22 -28.60 33.42
CA THR A 311 15.61 -29.24 34.70
C THR A 311 15.22 -28.46 35.95
N ARG A 312 14.83 -27.18 35.80
CA ARG A 312 14.31 -26.33 36.88
C ARG A 312 12.80 -26.54 37.06
#